data_AF-A0AA40DBI1-F1
#
_entry.id   AF-A0AA40DBI1-F1
#
_cell.length_a   1.000
_cell.length_b   1.000
_cell.length_c   1.000
_cell.angle_alpha   90.00
_cell.angle_beta   90.00
_cell.angle_gamma   90.00
#
_symmetry.space_group_name_H-M   'P 1'
#
loop_
_entity.id
_entity.type
_entity.pdbx_description
1 polymer ?
#
loop_
_entity_poly.entity_id
_entity_poly.type
_entity_poly.pdbx_seq_one_letter_code
_entity_poly.pdbx_strand_id
1 'polypeptide(L)'
;MNAVLEDISLQLRVLGLYHDQYFHNPQWNHNVTAGCLSSLIDEFNAMTLSNFYEIQGKGLKGFKRRVRGGLCALKEQTRKLDKTLRLLAGPEEDGGFPLPRTEISDHVLADGLTLLAIDGGGVRGLVSLRILKAIMDNINRANGTGKAKTPAECFKLAGGTSAGGLICIMLFRLGMSIDEALTSYKELSQTMFQPSFISKCLGGAYIRTMLGLSWYEGSLLEDVIREKVVAQGLDQNATLLNHGSGQETEGCQVFVTSVRSRDNFAVRFRSYKLPDGSLPPYNTATIVQAARATSAAPFYFPPATVGKTEFWDGALANNNPVDELWAEKSLVFSCWTKGPANKPAAKCVLSLGTGRVDPSRKKRSWIASHPAISKGAQLLESLTNVENVHRRFDQLMRAEGVWYFRFNPPTTEDVDLAEYREERLAGLEADVERYLKRPHIIVMVRLCAQLLR
;
A
#
# COMPACT_ATOMS: atom_id res chain seq x y z
N MET A 1 15.09 4.39 27.26
CA MET A 1 15.18 3.01 27.78
C MET A 1 14.02 2.19 27.25
N ASN A 2 12.77 2.66 27.39
CA ASN A 2 11.58 2.04 26.79
C ASN A 2 11.71 1.86 25.26
N ALA A 3 12.08 2.91 24.52
CA ALA A 3 12.31 2.80 23.07
C ALA A 3 13.39 1.76 22.68
N VAL A 4 14.43 1.58 23.49
CA VAL A 4 15.49 0.57 23.24
C VAL A 4 14.97 -0.84 23.54
N LEU A 5 14.15 -1.01 24.59
CA LEU A 5 13.54 -2.30 24.94
C LEU A 5 12.44 -2.71 23.93
N GLU A 6 11.69 -1.74 23.40
CA GLU A 6 10.72 -1.96 22.32
C GLU A 6 11.41 -2.36 21.03
N ASP A 7 12.52 -1.69 20.69
CA ASP A 7 13.32 -2.02 19.52
C ASP A 7 13.90 -3.45 19.60
N ILE A 8 14.48 -3.80 20.75
CA ILE A 8 14.94 -5.16 21.04
C ILE A 8 13.78 -6.16 20.95
N SER A 9 12.61 -5.83 21.51
CA SER A 9 11.42 -6.70 21.46
C SER A 9 10.92 -6.91 20.03
N LEU A 10 10.97 -5.88 19.18
CA LEU A 10 10.62 -5.98 17.77
C LEU A 10 11.63 -6.87 17.03
N GLN A 11 12.94 -6.66 17.24
CA GLN A 11 13.98 -7.51 16.64
C GLN A 11 13.78 -8.98 16.98
N LEU A 12 13.54 -9.30 18.25
CA LEU A 12 13.33 -10.69 18.67
C LEU A 12 12.05 -11.30 18.13
N ARG A 13 10.99 -10.50 18.03
CA ARG A 13 9.76 -10.96 17.38
C ARG A 13 10.00 -11.23 15.91
N VAL A 14 10.73 -10.37 15.21
CA VAL A 14 11.09 -10.57 13.80
C VAL A 14 11.97 -11.81 13.63
N LEU A 15 12.98 -11.98 14.49
CA LEU A 15 13.83 -13.18 14.52
C LEU A 15 13.03 -14.45 14.83
N GLY A 16 12.10 -14.40 15.79
CA GLY A 16 11.19 -15.50 16.11
C GLY A 16 10.22 -15.81 14.96
N LEU A 17 9.72 -14.79 14.27
CA LEU A 17 8.90 -14.95 13.07
C LEU A 17 9.66 -15.64 11.93
N TYR A 18 10.93 -15.27 11.72
CA TYR A 18 11.81 -15.95 10.78
C TYR A 18 12.08 -17.39 11.23
N HIS A 19 12.39 -17.63 12.50
CA HIS A 19 12.62 -18.97 13.05
C HIS A 19 11.41 -19.90 12.84
N ASP A 20 10.22 -19.48 13.27
CA ASP A 20 9.02 -20.32 13.23
C ASP A 20 8.57 -20.64 11.80
N GLN A 21 8.77 -19.73 10.84
CA GLN A 21 8.41 -19.98 9.44
C GLN A 21 9.47 -20.78 8.68
N TYR A 22 10.75 -20.59 9.01
CA TYR A 22 11.86 -21.23 8.30
C TYR A 22 12.06 -22.69 8.73
N PHE A 23 11.89 -23.00 10.02
CA PHE A 23 12.16 -24.34 10.56
C PHE A 23 10.98 -25.32 10.48
N HIS A 24 9.74 -24.82 10.51
CA HIS A 24 8.57 -25.68 10.38
C HIS A 24 8.08 -25.88 8.93
N ASN A 25 8.76 -25.28 7.94
CA ASN A 25 8.45 -25.48 6.53
C ASN A 25 9.44 -26.44 5.85
N PRO A 26 9.02 -27.67 5.50
CA PRO A 26 9.92 -28.69 4.95
C PRO A 26 10.54 -28.32 3.58
N GLN A 27 10.01 -27.33 2.86
CA GLN A 27 10.57 -26.89 1.57
C GLN A 27 11.87 -26.06 1.69
N TRP A 28 12.21 -25.56 2.88
CA TRP A 28 13.38 -24.70 3.12
C TRP A 28 14.48 -25.40 3.94
N ASN A 29 14.26 -26.68 4.21
CA ASN A 29 15.04 -27.51 5.11
C ASN A 29 16.28 -28.12 4.44
N HIS A 30 17.12 -27.29 3.82
CA HIS A 30 18.28 -27.85 3.12
C HIS A 30 19.66 -27.36 3.51
N ASN A 31 19.89 -26.25 4.24
CA ASN A 31 21.29 -25.88 4.56
C ASN A 31 21.53 -24.87 5.71
N VAL A 32 20.67 -24.82 6.74
CA VAL A 32 21.00 -24.07 7.96
C VAL A 32 20.80 -24.99 9.17
N THR A 33 21.88 -25.25 9.91
CA THR A 33 21.83 -26.05 11.14
C THR A 33 20.87 -25.42 12.14
N ALA A 34 19.72 -26.06 12.35
CA ALA A 34 18.65 -25.63 13.25
C ALA A 34 19.11 -25.29 14.67
N GLY A 35 20.21 -25.90 15.13
CA GLY A 35 20.77 -25.63 16.46
C GLY A 35 21.35 -24.24 16.67
N CYS A 36 21.70 -23.48 15.62
CA CYS A 36 22.32 -22.16 15.81
C CYS A 36 21.29 -21.09 16.20
N LEU A 37 20.11 -21.10 15.59
CA LEU A 37 19.08 -20.06 15.82
C LEU A 37 18.19 -20.35 17.05
N SER A 38 17.92 -21.62 17.37
CA SER A 38 17.22 -21.99 18.62
C SER A 38 18.08 -21.67 19.84
N SER A 39 19.37 -22.02 19.80
CA SER A 39 20.37 -21.62 20.79
C SER A 39 20.42 -20.10 20.96
N LEU A 40 20.32 -19.33 19.88
CA LEU A 40 20.28 -17.87 19.93
C LEU A 40 19.02 -17.29 20.57
N ILE A 41 17.85 -17.87 20.28
CA ILE A 41 16.58 -17.46 20.90
C ILE A 41 16.57 -17.85 22.38
N ASP A 42 17.10 -19.01 22.72
CA ASP A 42 17.19 -19.50 24.10
C ASP A 42 18.24 -18.73 24.92
N GLU A 43 19.44 -18.49 24.39
CA GLU A 43 20.48 -17.63 24.99
C GLU A 43 19.94 -16.21 25.18
N PHE A 44 19.20 -15.67 24.21
CA PHE A 44 18.63 -14.34 24.33
C PHE A 44 17.51 -14.29 25.36
N ASN A 45 16.54 -15.22 25.33
CA ASN A 45 15.47 -15.30 26.32
C ASN A 45 16.02 -15.44 27.75
N ALA A 46 17.07 -16.24 27.93
CA ALA A 46 17.82 -16.33 29.17
C ALA A 46 18.46 -14.99 29.57
N MET A 47 18.97 -14.23 28.60
CA MET A 47 19.56 -12.90 28.80
C MET A 47 18.52 -11.82 29.12
N THR A 48 17.32 -11.83 28.53
CA THR A 48 16.22 -10.90 28.85
C THR A 48 15.61 -11.18 30.22
N LEU A 49 15.37 -12.45 30.56
CA LEU A 49 14.81 -12.87 31.86
C LEU A 49 15.79 -12.64 33.01
N SER A 50 17.06 -13.03 32.86
CA SER A 50 18.09 -12.85 33.88
C SER A 50 18.34 -11.36 34.20
N ASN A 51 18.32 -10.49 33.18
CA ASN A 51 18.56 -9.07 33.37
C ASN A 51 17.33 -8.29 33.87
N PHE A 52 16.09 -8.76 33.66
CA PHE A 52 14.89 -8.10 34.18
C PHE A 52 14.78 -8.22 35.70
N TYR A 53 15.18 -9.36 36.28
CA TYR A 53 15.20 -9.58 37.73
C TYR A 53 16.41 -8.94 38.45
N GLU A 54 17.56 -8.76 37.79
CA GLU A 54 18.73 -8.06 38.40
C GLU A 54 18.58 -6.53 38.52
N ILE A 55 17.64 -5.91 37.79
CA ILE A 55 17.43 -4.43 37.80
C ILE A 55 16.94 -3.92 39.16
N GLN A 56 16.30 -4.76 39.97
CA GLN A 56 15.92 -4.37 41.33
C GLN A 56 17.12 -4.25 42.30
N GLY A 57 18.31 -4.74 41.94
CA GLY A 57 19.44 -4.87 42.88
C GLY A 57 20.74 -4.14 42.53
N LYS A 58 21.06 -3.87 41.25
CA LYS A 58 22.39 -3.36 40.87
C LYS A 58 22.31 -2.15 39.93
N GLY A 59 22.86 -1.03 40.38
CA GLY A 59 22.70 0.30 39.79
C GLY A 59 22.98 0.46 38.28
N LEU A 60 22.41 1.54 37.74
CA LEU A 60 22.19 1.87 36.33
C LEU A 60 23.41 1.78 35.37
N LYS A 61 24.64 1.87 35.86
CA LYS A 61 25.88 1.85 35.03
C LYS A 61 26.25 0.45 34.52
N GLY A 62 26.13 -0.59 35.36
CA GLY A 62 26.47 -1.97 34.98
C GLY A 62 25.47 -2.56 33.99
N PHE A 63 24.20 -2.20 34.14
CA PHE A 63 23.13 -2.50 33.19
C PHE A 63 23.40 -1.92 31.81
N LYS A 64 23.74 -0.62 31.71
CA LYS A 64 24.05 0.04 30.43
C LYS A 64 25.19 -0.64 29.66
N ARG A 65 26.26 -1.08 30.33
CA ARG A 65 27.41 -1.75 29.68
C ARG A 65 27.05 -3.15 29.17
N ARG A 66 26.30 -3.95 29.95
CA ARG A 66 25.87 -5.30 29.55
C ARG A 66 24.79 -5.29 28.47
N VAL A 67 23.81 -4.39 28.58
CA VAL A 67 22.83 -4.15 27.52
C VAL A 67 23.51 -3.75 26.22
N ARG A 68 24.54 -2.88 26.26
CA ARG A 68 25.29 -2.49 25.06
C ARG A 68 26.06 -3.67 24.44
N GLY A 69 26.63 -4.54 25.26
CA GLY A 69 27.29 -5.78 24.80
C GLY A 69 26.31 -6.77 24.17
N GLY A 70 25.17 -7.03 24.82
CA GLY A 70 24.09 -7.87 24.29
C GLY A 70 23.46 -7.29 23.01
N LEU A 71 23.33 -5.96 22.92
CA LEU A 71 22.86 -5.25 21.73
C LEU A 71 23.86 -5.40 20.56
N CYS A 72 25.17 -5.34 20.82
CA CYS A 72 26.19 -5.60 19.80
C CYS A 72 26.11 -7.05 19.29
N ALA A 73 25.98 -8.03 20.19
CA ALA A 73 25.82 -9.44 19.82
C ALA A 73 24.54 -9.67 19.01
N LEU A 74 23.41 -9.08 19.44
CA LEU A 74 22.14 -9.14 18.72
C LEU A 74 22.24 -8.47 17.35
N LYS A 75 22.85 -7.27 17.24
CA LYS A 75 23.10 -6.60 15.96
C LYS A 75 23.94 -7.47 15.03
N GLU A 76 24.97 -8.14 15.54
CA GLU A 76 25.81 -9.05 14.74
C GLU A 76 25.05 -10.29 14.27
N GLN A 77 24.20 -10.87 15.13
CA GLN A 77 23.39 -12.05 14.82
C GLN A 77 22.26 -11.73 13.84
N THR A 78 21.57 -10.60 14.01
CA THR A 78 20.60 -10.06 13.06
C THR A 78 21.24 -9.83 11.70
N ARG A 79 22.47 -9.28 11.65
CA ARG A 79 23.24 -9.13 10.41
C ARG A 79 23.61 -10.47 9.75
N LYS A 80 23.92 -11.50 10.54
CA LYS A 80 24.17 -12.87 10.02
C LYS A 80 22.88 -13.47 9.44
N LEU A 81 21.75 -13.32 10.11
CA LEU A 81 20.46 -13.77 9.60
C LEU A 81 20.04 -13.00 8.35
N ASP A 82 20.19 -11.67 8.32
CA ASP A 82 19.95 -10.82 7.14
C ASP A 82 20.73 -11.34 5.92
N LYS A 83 22.00 -11.68 6.12
CA LYS A 83 22.87 -12.23 5.07
C LYS A 83 22.38 -13.60 4.59
N THR A 84 22.00 -14.48 5.51
CA THR A 84 21.46 -15.81 5.20
C THR A 84 20.14 -15.72 4.45
N LEU A 85 19.21 -14.90 4.92
CA LEU A 85 17.92 -14.69 4.28
C LEU A 85 18.06 -14.09 2.88
N ARG A 86 19.00 -13.17 2.66
CA ARG A 86 19.32 -12.64 1.31
C ARG A 86 19.88 -13.71 0.38
N LEU A 87 20.76 -14.59 0.89
CA LEU A 87 21.30 -15.70 0.12
C LEU A 87 20.20 -16.70 -0.29
N LEU A 88 19.20 -16.90 0.57
CA LEU A 88 18.12 -17.85 0.37
C LEU A 88 16.95 -17.30 -0.47
N ALA A 89 16.67 -16.00 -0.35
CA ALA A 89 15.62 -15.36 -1.13
C ALA A 89 16.01 -15.16 -2.61
N GLY A 90 17.31 -15.22 -2.94
CA GLY A 90 17.81 -14.90 -4.27
C GLY A 90 17.59 -13.42 -4.64
N PRO A 91 18.08 -12.94 -5.79
CA PRO A 91 17.59 -11.69 -6.36
C PRO A 91 16.10 -11.84 -6.69
N GLU A 92 15.27 -10.81 -6.45
CA GLU A 92 13.92 -10.83 -6.99
C GLU A 92 13.98 -10.89 -8.52
N GLU A 93 13.01 -11.55 -9.17
CA GLU A 93 12.93 -11.68 -10.63
C GLU A 93 12.92 -10.32 -11.36
N ASP A 94 12.56 -9.24 -10.67
CA ASP A 94 12.54 -7.85 -11.15
C ASP A 94 13.84 -7.05 -10.83
N GLY A 95 14.84 -7.70 -10.22
CA GLY A 95 16.08 -7.09 -9.78
C GLY A 95 15.94 -6.22 -8.52
N GLY A 96 14.82 -6.31 -7.80
CA GLY A 96 14.61 -5.73 -6.48
C GLY A 96 15.45 -6.40 -5.39
N PHE A 97 15.58 -5.72 -4.25
CA PHE A 97 16.26 -6.31 -3.10
C PHE A 97 15.26 -7.22 -2.35
N PRO A 98 15.62 -8.50 -2.13
CA PRO A 98 14.67 -9.52 -1.68
C PRO A 98 14.05 -9.29 -0.31
N LEU A 99 14.70 -8.49 0.53
CA LEU A 99 14.24 -8.16 1.88
C LEU A 99 14.62 -6.72 2.27
N PRO A 100 13.76 -6.04 3.05
CA PRO A 100 14.15 -4.80 3.71
C PRO A 100 15.31 -5.06 4.68
N ARG A 101 16.21 -4.09 4.88
CA ARG A 101 17.32 -4.23 5.83
C ARG A 101 16.75 -4.50 7.23
N THR A 102 17.20 -5.58 7.87
CA THR A 102 16.99 -5.79 9.31
C THR A 102 17.86 -4.88 10.18
N GLU A 103 18.79 -4.12 9.58
CA GLU A 103 19.51 -3.04 10.25
C GLU A 103 18.52 -1.92 10.58
N ILE A 104 18.00 -2.00 11.80
CA ILE A 104 17.21 -0.95 12.38
C ILE A 104 18.09 0.30 12.54
N SER A 105 17.69 1.38 11.86
CA SER A 105 18.10 2.75 12.17
C SER A 105 17.90 2.97 13.68
N ASP A 106 18.82 3.65 14.37
CA ASP A 106 18.72 3.95 15.82
C ASP A 106 17.44 4.75 16.21
N HIS A 107 16.56 5.01 15.24
CA HIS A 107 15.26 5.66 15.32
C HIS A 107 14.07 4.75 14.91
N VAL A 108 13.97 3.51 15.42
CA VAL A 108 12.65 2.86 15.50
C VAL A 108 11.83 3.63 16.54
N LEU A 109 11.27 4.74 16.08
CA LEU A 109 10.33 5.54 16.83
C LEU A 109 9.05 4.70 16.93
N ALA A 110 8.70 4.30 18.15
CA ALA A 110 7.36 3.76 18.43
C ALA A 110 6.26 4.69 17.88
N ASP A 111 6.54 6.00 17.80
CA ASP A 111 5.64 7.08 17.36
C ASP A 111 5.86 7.58 15.92
N GLY A 112 6.60 6.84 15.07
CA GLY A 112 6.89 7.28 13.69
C GLY A 112 5.70 7.13 12.73
N LEU A 113 5.70 7.91 11.64
CA LEU A 113 4.58 7.94 10.67
C LEU A 113 4.49 6.65 9.87
N THR A 114 3.26 6.13 9.71
CA THR A 114 2.93 4.99 8.86
C THR A 114 2.19 5.49 7.61
N LEU A 115 2.71 5.16 6.43
CA LEU A 115 2.24 5.69 5.15
C LEU A 115 1.77 4.55 4.23
N LEU A 116 0.73 4.79 3.44
CA LEU A 116 0.15 3.83 2.50
C LEU A 116 0.08 4.39 1.08
N ALA A 117 0.61 3.66 0.10
CA ALA A 117 0.41 3.89 -1.33
C ALA A 117 -0.33 2.70 -1.95
N ILE A 118 -1.37 2.96 -2.76
CA ILE A 118 -2.10 1.93 -3.50
C ILE A 118 -2.09 2.27 -4.98
N ASP A 119 -1.58 1.35 -5.79
CA ASP A 119 -1.47 1.52 -7.24
C ASP A 119 -2.84 1.52 -7.94
N GLY A 120 -2.86 2.07 -9.16
CA GLY A 120 -3.96 1.88 -10.09
C GLY A 120 -3.92 0.53 -10.81
N GLY A 121 -5.09 0.00 -11.16
CA GLY A 121 -5.17 -1.31 -11.84
C GLY A 121 -6.56 -1.83 -12.19
N GLY A 122 -7.59 -0.98 -12.23
CA GLY A 122 -8.96 -1.41 -12.52
C GLY A 122 -9.44 -2.46 -11.50
N VAL A 123 -10.16 -3.48 -11.95
CA VAL A 123 -10.66 -4.58 -11.09
C VAL A 123 -9.59 -5.28 -10.26
N ARG A 124 -8.33 -5.20 -10.71
CA ARG A 124 -7.20 -5.79 -9.99
C ARG A 124 -6.88 -5.06 -8.68
N GLY A 125 -7.55 -3.94 -8.36
CA GLY A 125 -7.55 -3.36 -7.01
C GLY A 125 -7.95 -4.36 -5.91
N LEU A 126 -8.70 -5.41 -6.25
CA LEU A 126 -8.98 -6.54 -5.36
C LEU A 126 -7.70 -7.21 -4.83
N VAL A 127 -6.63 -7.26 -5.62
CA VAL A 127 -5.32 -7.79 -5.20
C VAL A 127 -4.79 -6.99 -4.03
N SER A 128 -4.77 -5.67 -4.15
CA SER A 128 -4.26 -4.76 -3.10
C SER A 128 -5.10 -4.86 -1.82
N LEU A 129 -6.43 -4.88 -1.96
CA LEU A 129 -7.36 -5.04 -0.82
C LEU A 129 -7.16 -6.37 -0.08
N ARG A 130 -6.96 -7.48 -0.79
CA ARG A 130 -6.72 -8.80 -0.18
C ARG A 130 -5.39 -8.85 0.57
N ILE A 131 -4.33 -8.25 0.02
CA ILE A 131 -3.05 -8.15 0.71
C ILE A 131 -3.19 -7.28 1.97
N LEU A 132 -3.86 -6.13 1.86
CA LEU A 132 -4.12 -5.26 3.01
C LEU A 132 -4.95 -5.99 4.07
N LYS A 133 -5.95 -6.79 3.68
CA LYS A 133 -6.70 -7.65 4.60
C LYS A 133 -5.78 -8.61 5.34
N ALA A 134 -4.89 -9.31 4.65
CA ALA A 134 -3.95 -10.23 5.31
C ALA A 134 -3.07 -9.50 6.34
N ILE A 135 -2.63 -8.27 6.05
CA ILE A 135 -1.88 -7.44 6.99
C ILE A 135 -2.76 -7.04 8.18
N MET A 136 -3.96 -6.50 7.94
CA MET A 136 -4.91 -6.09 8.99
C MET A 136 -5.35 -7.26 9.88
N ASP A 137 -5.55 -8.46 9.31
CA ASP A 137 -5.86 -9.66 10.08
C ASP A 137 -4.70 -10.02 11.03
N ASN A 138 -3.44 -9.86 10.61
CA ASN A 138 -2.28 -10.04 11.49
C ASN A 138 -2.19 -8.96 12.57
N ILE A 139 -2.49 -7.69 12.23
CA ILE A 139 -2.57 -6.59 13.20
C ILE A 139 -3.61 -6.92 14.28
N ASN A 140 -4.80 -7.35 13.86
CA ASN A 140 -5.94 -7.58 14.74
C ASN A 140 -5.83 -8.87 15.55
N ARG A 141 -5.25 -9.95 15.02
CA ARG A 141 -4.93 -11.16 15.81
C ARG A 141 -3.99 -10.88 16.96
N ALA A 142 -3.05 -9.95 16.74
CA ALA A 142 -2.09 -9.59 17.76
C ALA A 142 -2.62 -8.50 18.70
N ASN A 143 -3.78 -7.89 18.40
CA ASN A 143 -4.39 -6.83 19.18
C ASN A 143 -5.12 -7.41 20.40
N GLY A 144 -4.58 -7.18 21.60
CA GLY A 144 -5.12 -7.74 22.85
C GLY A 144 -6.34 -7.00 23.42
N THR A 145 -6.86 -5.98 22.73
CA THR A 145 -7.95 -5.12 23.23
C THR A 145 -9.36 -5.59 22.88
N GLY A 146 -9.49 -6.68 22.08
CA GLY A 146 -10.79 -7.23 21.66
C GLY A 146 -11.51 -6.45 20.56
N LYS A 147 -11.11 -5.19 20.28
CA LYS A 147 -11.63 -4.38 19.16
C LYS A 147 -10.70 -4.47 17.96
N ALA A 148 -11.23 -4.81 16.79
CA ALA A 148 -10.45 -4.79 15.54
C ALA A 148 -10.10 -3.34 15.17
N LYS A 149 -8.82 -3.08 14.89
CA LYS A 149 -8.35 -1.83 14.29
C LYS A 149 -8.80 -1.77 12.82
N THR A 150 -9.16 -0.58 12.39
CA THR A 150 -9.42 -0.20 11.00
C THR A 150 -8.12 0.28 10.32
N PRO A 151 -8.04 0.27 8.98
CA PRO A 151 -6.90 0.86 8.28
C PRO A 151 -6.68 2.34 8.66
N ALA A 152 -7.75 3.12 8.87
CA ALA A 152 -7.66 4.52 9.28
C ALA A 152 -6.97 4.75 10.64
N GLU A 153 -7.00 3.76 11.54
CA GLU A 153 -6.29 3.79 12.82
C GLU A 153 -4.81 3.39 12.68
N CYS A 154 -4.43 2.73 11.59
CA CYS A 154 -3.07 2.21 11.36
C CYS A 154 -2.20 3.13 10.50
N PHE A 155 -2.78 4.04 9.72
CA PHE A 155 -2.06 4.93 8.81
C PHE A 155 -2.26 6.40 9.14
N LYS A 156 -1.22 7.21 8.93
CA LYS A 156 -1.28 8.68 9.07
C LYS A 156 -1.51 9.39 7.74
N LEU A 157 -1.06 8.78 6.64
CA LEU A 157 -1.28 9.31 5.30
C LEU A 157 -1.44 8.15 4.32
N ALA A 158 -2.46 8.24 3.47
CA ALA A 158 -2.73 7.30 2.40
C ALA A 158 -2.88 8.03 1.05
N GLY A 159 -2.29 7.45 0.01
CA GLY A 159 -2.32 7.94 -1.36
C GLY A 159 -2.73 6.83 -2.31
N GLY A 160 -3.63 7.13 -3.25
CA GLY A 160 -4.10 6.15 -4.21
C GLY A 160 -4.26 6.70 -5.62
N THR A 161 -4.01 5.84 -6.61
CA THR A 161 -4.22 6.14 -8.03
C THR A 161 -5.32 5.24 -8.60
N SER A 162 -6.25 5.77 -9.39
CA SER A 162 -7.29 4.98 -10.06
C SER A 162 -8.05 4.08 -9.07
N ALA A 163 -8.08 2.77 -9.32
CA ALA A 163 -8.51 1.73 -8.39
C ALA A 163 -8.04 1.96 -6.93
N GLY A 164 -6.75 2.22 -6.73
CA GLY A 164 -6.17 2.53 -5.43
C GLY A 164 -6.73 3.81 -4.81
N GLY A 165 -7.05 4.82 -5.62
CA GLY A 165 -7.71 6.04 -5.17
C GLY A 165 -9.13 5.78 -4.66
N LEU A 166 -9.89 4.96 -5.38
CA LEU A 166 -11.23 4.51 -4.95
C LEU A 166 -11.14 3.74 -3.62
N ILE A 167 -10.17 2.84 -3.49
CA ILE A 167 -9.91 2.08 -2.26
C ILE A 167 -9.56 3.03 -1.09
N CYS A 168 -8.70 4.03 -1.32
CA CYS A 168 -8.38 5.02 -0.30
C CYS A 168 -9.62 5.83 0.14
N ILE A 169 -10.49 6.22 -0.80
CA ILE A 169 -11.74 6.90 -0.47
C ILE A 169 -12.62 6.01 0.42
N MET A 170 -12.82 4.74 0.06
CA MET A 170 -13.62 3.79 0.84
C MET A 170 -13.07 3.59 2.26
N LEU A 171 -11.78 3.30 2.38
CA LEU A 171 -11.17 2.97 3.67
C LEU A 171 -11.06 4.16 4.62
N PHE A 172 -10.68 5.33 4.10
CA PHE A 172 -10.24 6.44 4.94
C PHE A 172 -11.20 7.63 4.94
N ARG A 173 -11.85 7.91 3.80
CA ARG A 173 -12.81 9.03 3.74
C ARG A 173 -14.22 8.61 4.13
N LEU A 174 -14.60 7.39 3.78
CA LEU A 174 -15.87 6.77 4.14
C LEU A 174 -15.78 5.92 5.41
N GLY A 175 -14.58 5.69 5.95
CA GLY A 175 -14.36 4.99 7.22
C GLY A 175 -14.71 3.50 7.18
N MET A 176 -14.78 2.89 5.99
CA MET A 176 -15.13 1.48 5.85
C MET A 176 -14.04 0.58 6.45
N SER A 177 -14.48 -0.50 7.08
CA SER A 177 -13.60 -1.63 7.42
C SER A 177 -13.03 -2.28 6.16
N ILE A 178 -11.97 -3.08 6.33
CA ILE A 178 -11.34 -3.76 5.19
C ILE A 178 -12.30 -4.74 4.49
N ASP A 179 -13.19 -5.40 5.24
CA ASP A 179 -14.15 -6.36 4.70
C ASP A 179 -15.32 -5.64 3.98
N GLU A 180 -15.79 -4.51 4.50
CA GLU A 180 -16.79 -3.67 3.82
C GLU A 180 -16.22 -3.07 2.53
N ALA A 181 -14.98 -2.59 2.55
CA ALA A 181 -14.32 -2.06 1.36
C ALA A 181 -14.08 -3.15 0.30
N LEU A 182 -13.66 -4.36 0.71
CA LEU A 182 -13.50 -5.49 -0.20
C LEU A 182 -14.83 -5.88 -0.87
N THR A 183 -15.91 -5.93 -0.10
CA THR A 183 -17.25 -6.25 -0.60
C THR A 183 -17.75 -5.16 -1.55
N SER A 184 -17.68 -3.90 -1.12
CA SER A 184 -18.09 -2.73 -1.92
C SER A 184 -17.29 -2.62 -3.22
N TYR A 185 -15.99 -2.91 -3.19
CA TYR A 185 -15.15 -2.85 -4.37
C TYR A 185 -15.45 -3.97 -5.37
N LYS A 186 -15.77 -5.17 -4.89
CA LYS A 186 -16.19 -6.29 -5.73
C LYS A 186 -17.52 -6.00 -6.43
N GLU A 187 -18.51 -5.52 -5.68
CA GLU A 187 -19.82 -5.06 -6.23
C GLU A 187 -19.61 -3.95 -7.27
N LEU A 188 -18.85 -2.93 -6.92
CA LEU A 188 -18.52 -1.81 -7.79
C LEU A 188 -17.90 -2.30 -9.11
N SER A 189 -16.92 -3.20 -9.03
CA SER A 189 -16.24 -3.78 -10.20
C SER A 189 -17.20 -4.56 -11.09
N GLN A 190 -18.08 -5.38 -10.50
CA GLN A 190 -19.07 -6.16 -11.26
C GLN A 190 -20.11 -5.25 -11.93
N THR A 191 -20.57 -4.20 -11.25
CA THR A 191 -21.54 -3.26 -11.81
C THR A 191 -20.94 -2.43 -12.95
N MET A 192 -19.74 -1.87 -12.77
CA MET A 192 -19.15 -0.97 -13.76
C MET A 192 -18.76 -1.64 -15.07
N PHE A 193 -18.25 -2.88 -15.00
CA PHE A 193 -17.61 -3.50 -16.15
C PHE A 193 -18.50 -4.50 -16.89
N GLN A 194 -19.73 -4.72 -16.42
CA GLN A 194 -20.73 -5.49 -17.17
C GLN A 194 -21.08 -4.79 -18.49
N PRO A 195 -20.96 -5.47 -19.65
CA PRO A 195 -21.28 -4.87 -20.94
C PRO A 195 -22.78 -4.56 -21.02
N SER A 196 -23.13 -3.29 -21.25
CA SER A 196 -24.52 -2.90 -21.52
C SER A 196 -25.06 -3.60 -22.78
N PHE A 197 -26.36 -3.87 -22.82
CA PHE A 197 -27.04 -4.49 -23.98
C PHE A 197 -26.72 -3.77 -25.30
N ILE A 198 -26.62 -2.44 -25.25
CA ILE A 198 -26.29 -1.56 -26.38
C ILE A 198 -24.86 -1.80 -26.89
N SER A 199 -23.89 -2.07 -25.99
CA SER A 199 -22.51 -2.35 -26.39
C SER A 199 -22.36 -3.69 -27.14
N LYS A 200 -23.22 -4.68 -26.84
CA LYS A 200 -23.30 -5.96 -27.57
C LYS A 200 -23.94 -5.79 -28.96
N CYS A 201 -24.92 -4.90 -29.12
CA CYS A 201 -25.59 -4.66 -30.40
C CYS A 201 -24.77 -3.81 -31.39
N LEU A 202 -23.96 -2.87 -30.92
CA LEU A 202 -23.15 -1.95 -31.75
C LEU A 202 -21.73 -2.48 -32.06
N GLY A 203 -21.50 -3.80 -31.99
CA GLY A 203 -20.22 -4.43 -32.34
C GLY A 203 -19.08 -4.23 -31.34
N GLY A 204 -19.39 -3.93 -30.07
CA GLY A 204 -18.45 -4.02 -28.95
C GLY A 204 -17.52 -2.81 -28.74
N ALA A 205 -16.59 -2.95 -27.80
CA ALA A 205 -15.64 -1.92 -27.39
C ALA A 205 -14.80 -1.36 -28.56
N TYR A 206 -14.51 -2.20 -29.57
CA TYR A 206 -13.77 -1.84 -30.79
C TYR A 206 -14.45 -0.71 -31.58
N ILE A 207 -15.74 -0.87 -31.89
CA ILE A 207 -16.48 0.11 -32.71
C ILE A 207 -16.66 1.42 -31.94
N ARG A 208 -16.90 1.35 -30.63
CA ARG A 208 -17.01 2.55 -29.78
C ARG A 208 -15.72 3.37 -29.77
N THR A 209 -14.55 2.73 -29.62
CA THR A 209 -13.27 3.43 -29.71
C THR A 209 -13.07 4.11 -31.06
N MET A 210 -13.43 3.43 -32.17
CA MET A 210 -13.33 4.01 -33.52
C MET A 210 -14.25 5.23 -33.71
N LEU A 211 -15.36 5.29 -32.97
CA LEU A 211 -16.29 6.42 -32.95
C LEU A 211 -15.92 7.50 -31.92
N GLY A 212 -14.79 7.38 -31.22
CA GLY A 212 -14.38 8.31 -30.17
C GLY A 212 -15.22 8.25 -28.89
N LEU A 213 -16.00 7.19 -28.71
CA LEU A 213 -16.86 6.98 -27.54
C LEU A 213 -16.15 6.15 -26.47
N SER A 214 -16.38 6.50 -25.21
CA SER A 214 -15.93 5.70 -24.06
C SER A 214 -16.69 4.37 -23.99
N TRP A 215 -16.03 3.32 -23.49
CA TRP A 215 -16.61 1.99 -23.33
C TRP A 215 -17.69 1.94 -22.25
N TYR A 216 -17.51 2.73 -21.20
CA TYR A 216 -18.36 2.78 -20.03
C TYR A 216 -18.85 4.20 -19.77
N GLU A 217 -20.03 4.31 -19.18
CA GLU A 217 -20.61 5.58 -18.78
C GLU A 217 -20.04 6.02 -17.43
N GLY A 218 -19.65 7.29 -17.33
CA GLY A 218 -19.12 7.84 -16.08
C GLY A 218 -20.14 7.90 -14.95
N SER A 219 -21.41 8.12 -15.30
CA SER A 219 -22.55 8.20 -14.37
C SER A 219 -22.71 6.95 -13.52
N LEU A 220 -22.48 5.77 -14.07
CA LEU A 220 -22.62 4.50 -13.32
C LEU A 220 -21.65 4.44 -12.13
N LEU A 221 -20.40 4.85 -12.31
CA LEU A 221 -19.44 4.97 -11.22
C LEU A 221 -19.86 6.07 -10.23
N GLU A 222 -20.39 7.20 -10.73
CA GLU A 222 -20.87 8.27 -9.86
C GLU A 222 -22.01 7.81 -8.95
N ASP A 223 -22.97 7.06 -9.50
CA ASP A 223 -24.14 6.57 -8.79
C ASP A 223 -23.76 5.57 -7.71
N VAL A 224 -22.88 4.60 -8.02
CA VAL A 224 -22.42 3.61 -7.04
C VAL A 224 -21.64 4.30 -5.91
N ILE A 225 -20.74 5.25 -6.23
CA ILE A 225 -20.01 5.97 -5.17
C ILE A 225 -20.96 6.84 -4.34
N ARG A 226 -21.95 7.49 -4.98
CA ARG A 226 -22.96 8.30 -4.28
C ARG A 226 -23.80 7.45 -3.34
N GLU A 227 -24.22 6.26 -3.76
CA GLU A 227 -24.90 5.29 -2.90
C GLU A 227 -24.05 4.96 -1.67
N LYS A 228 -22.76 4.64 -1.86
CA LYS A 228 -21.86 4.34 -0.73
C LYS A 228 -21.60 5.57 0.16
N VAL A 229 -21.57 6.79 -0.37
CA VAL A 229 -21.46 8.03 0.43
C VAL A 229 -22.69 8.19 1.34
N VAL A 230 -23.90 8.04 0.78
CA VAL A 230 -25.16 8.18 1.52
C VAL A 230 -25.33 7.05 2.54
N ALA A 231 -24.94 5.81 2.20
CA ALA A 231 -24.96 4.67 3.10
C ALA A 231 -24.08 4.88 4.36
N GLN A 232 -23.05 5.72 4.26
CA GLN A 232 -22.18 6.10 5.38
C GLN A 232 -22.66 7.35 6.12
N GLY A 233 -23.91 7.79 5.89
CA GLY A 233 -24.54 8.92 6.57
C GLY A 233 -24.02 10.28 6.16
N LEU A 234 -23.28 10.38 5.05
CA LEU A 234 -22.76 11.64 4.53
C LEU A 234 -23.74 12.26 3.51
N ASP A 235 -23.69 13.58 3.36
CA ASP A 235 -24.39 14.27 2.28
C ASP A 235 -23.91 13.76 0.91
N GLN A 236 -24.82 13.61 -0.05
CA GLN A 236 -24.50 13.12 -1.40
C GLN A 236 -23.48 13.99 -2.15
N ASN A 237 -23.33 15.26 -1.77
CA ASN A 237 -22.36 16.22 -2.29
C ASN A 237 -21.25 16.52 -1.27
N ALA A 238 -21.05 15.64 -0.27
CA ALA A 238 -19.96 15.75 0.67
C ALA A 238 -18.63 15.92 -0.08
N THR A 239 -17.86 16.91 0.35
CA THR A 239 -16.53 17.20 -0.20
C THR A 239 -15.54 16.11 0.20
N LEU A 240 -14.54 15.90 -0.66
CA LEU A 240 -13.39 15.06 -0.28
C LEU A 240 -12.68 15.66 0.93
N LEU A 241 -12.51 16.98 0.96
CA LEU A 241 -12.02 17.70 2.12
C LEU A 241 -12.90 17.39 3.33
N ASN A 242 -12.29 16.85 4.39
CA ASN A 242 -13.02 16.54 5.61
C ASN A 242 -13.22 17.82 6.42
N HIS A 243 -14.48 18.26 6.55
CA HIS A 243 -14.85 19.50 7.25
C HIS A 243 -15.22 19.28 8.74
N GLY A 244 -15.15 18.06 9.28
CA GLY A 244 -15.75 17.69 10.58
C GLY A 244 -14.85 17.81 11.84
N SER A 245 -15.31 18.65 12.77
CA SER A 245 -15.13 18.71 14.24
C SER A 245 -13.72 18.69 14.86
N GLY A 246 -12.98 19.81 14.79
CA GLY A 246 -12.03 20.23 15.83
C GLY A 246 -10.79 19.37 16.12
N GLN A 247 -10.67 18.19 15.52
CA GLN A 247 -9.53 17.26 15.58
C GLN A 247 -8.98 17.04 14.16
N GLU A 248 -8.71 18.13 13.44
CA GLU A 248 -8.21 18.11 12.03
C GLU A 248 -6.87 17.37 11.85
N THR A 249 -6.25 16.90 12.94
CA THR A 249 -4.92 16.27 12.97
C THR A 249 -4.89 14.82 13.45
N GLU A 250 -6.00 14.21 13.86
CA GLU A 250 -5.98 12.86 14.47
C GLU A 250 -6.23 11.71 13.48
N GLY A 251 -7.03 11.92 12.43
CA GLY A 251 -7.36 10.91 11.42
C GLY A 251 -6.31 10.75 10.30
N CYS A 252 -6.37 9.62 9.59
CA CYS A 252 -5.55 9.39 8.39
C CYS A 252 -5.86 10.44 7.31
N GLN A 253 -4.82 11.11 6.84
CA GLN A 253 -4.89 12.04 5.73
C GLN A 253 -4.91 11.29 4.40
N VAL A 254 -5.70 11.76 3.44
CA VAL A 254 -5.91 11.03 2.18
C VAL A 254 -5.70 11.95 1.00
N PHE A 255 -5.02 11.46 -0.02
CA PHE A 255 -5.05 12.07 -1.34
C PHE A 255 -5.29 11.03 -2.42
N VAL A 256 -5.89 11.47 -3.53
CA VAL A 256 -6.01 10.68 -4.75
C VAL A 256 -5.41 11.43 -5.93
N THR A 257 -4.70 10.72 -6.80
CA THR A 257 -4.01 11.32 -7.95
C THR A 257 -4.92 11.41 -9.17
N SER A 258 -4.73 12.43 -9.99
CA SER A 258 -5.42 12.63 -11.26
C SER A 258 -4.54 13.45 -12.21
N VAL A 259 -4.88 13.51 -13.48
CA VAL A 259 -4.17 14.32 -14.47
C VAL A 259 -5.13 15.32 -15.09
N ARG A 260 -4.80 16.60 -15.08
CA ARG A 260 -5.64 17.63 -15.71
C ARG A 260 -5.57 17.52 -17.23
N SER A 261 -6.73 17.42 -17.88
CA SER A 261 -6.83 17.08 -19.30
C SER A 261 -6.17 18.08 -20.24
N ARG A 262 -6.17 19.38 -19.88
CA ARG A 262 -5.71 20.45 -20.78
C ARG A 262 -4.19 20.48 -20.98
N ASP A 263 -3.42 20.13 -19.95
CA ASP A 263 -1.96 20.35 -19.88
C ASP A 263 -1.21 19.14 -19.31
N ASN A 264 -1.92 18.03 -19.08
CA ASN A 264 -1.40 16.80 -18.48
C ASN A 264 -0.70 17.02 -17.14
N PHE A 265 -1.07 18.08 -16.40
CA PHE A 265 -0.48 18.36 -15.11
C PHE A 265 -1.01 17.39 -14.06
N ALA A 266 -0.10 16.76 -13.30
CA ALA A 266 -0.46 15.88 -12.21
C ALA A 266 -1.12 16.67 -11.06
N VAL A 267 -2.31 16.25 -10.66
CA VAL A 267 -3.13 16.87 -9.61
C VAL A 267 -3.40 15.86 -8.50
N ARG A 268 -3.47 16.36 -7.27
CA ARG A 268 -3.84 15.58 -6.08
C ARG A 268 -5.06 16.21 -5.45
N PHE A 269 -6.16 15.47 -5.38
CA PHE A 269 -7.33 15.84 -4.57
C PHE A 269 -7.06 15.39 -3.13
N ARG A 270 -7.25 16.27 -2.14
CA ARG A 270 -6.86 16.02 -0.75
C ARG A 270 -8.05 16.07 0.20
N SER A 271 -8.03 15.24 1.23
CA SER A 271 -9.03 15.25 2.30
C SER A 271 -8.68 16.19 3.47
N TYR A 272 -7.57 16.92 3.38
CA TYR A 272 -7.01 17.73 4.46
C TYR A 272 -6.58 19.12 3.98
N LYS A 273 -6.48 20.06 4.91
CA LYS A 273 -5.89 21.39 4.70
C LYS A 273 -4.36 21.31 4.72
N LEU A 274 -3.71 22.29 4.11
CA LEU A 274 -2.27 22.43 4.21
C LEU A 274 -1.87 22.91 5.63
N PRO A 275 -0.63 22.69 6.07
CA PRO A 275 -0.21 23.02 7.45
C PRO A 275 -0.30 24.50 7.82
N ASP A 276 -0.28 25.39 6.83
CA ASP A 276 -0.47 26.83 6.99
C ASP A 276 -1.95 27.23 7.10
N GLY A 277 -2.86 26.24 7.11
CA GLY A 277 -4.31 26.44 7.14
C GLY A 277 -4.93 26.71 5.77
N SER A 278 -4.13 26.82 4.70
CA SER A 278 -4.64 27.07 3.37
C SER A 278 -5.42 25.87 2.83
N LEU A 279 -6.44 26.17 2.02
CA LEU A 279 -7.26 25.16 1.38
C LEU A 279 -6.51 24.59 0.17
N PRO A 280 -6.50 23.26 -0.02
CA PRO A 280 -5.84 22.67 -1.17
C PRO A 280 -6.54 23.08 -2.47
N PRO A 281 -5.85 23.06 -3.63
CA PRO A 281 -6.51 23.20 -4.92
C PRO A 281 -7.67 22.21 -5.06
N TYR A 282 -8.78 22.67 -5.63
CA TYR A 282 -10.00 21.87 -5.80
C TYR A 282 -10.61 21.35 -4.49
N ASN A 283 -10.46 22.10 -3.39
CA ASN A 283 -11.01 21.76 -2.06
C ASN A 283 -12.53 21.58 -2.01
N THR A 284 -13.28 22.12 -2.97
CA THR A 284 -14.73 21.95 -3.08
C THR A 284 -15.14 20.71 -3.88
N ALA A 285 -14.19 19.92 -4.37
CA ALA A 285 -14.50 18.69 -5.08
C ALA A 285 -15.26 17.72 -4.17
N THR A 286 -16.37 17.19 -4.66
CA THR A 286 -17.11 16.14 -3.95
C THR A 286 -16.32 14.84 -3.92
N ILE A 287 -16.65 13.94 -3.00
CA ILE A 287 -16.08 12.58 -2.96
C ILE A 287 -16.28 11.89 -4.31
N VAL A 288 -17.49 12.02 -4.88
CA VAL A 288 -17.86 11.46 -6.20
C VAL A 288 -17.00 12.04 -7.31
N GLN A 289 -16.79 13.37 -7.33
CA GLN A 289 -15.94 14.04 -8.32
C GLN A 289 -14.48 13.59 -8.24
N ALA A 290 -13.92 13.49 -7.03
CA ALA A 290 -12.55 13.01 -6.83
C ALA A 290 -12.40 11.54 -7.24
N ALA A 291 -13.38 10.70 -6.90
CA ALA A 291 -13.44 9.30 -7.31
C ALA A 291 -13.45 9.16 -8.84
N ARG A 292 -14.27 9.96 -9.54
CA ARG A 292 -14.30 9.98 -11.00
C ARG A 292 -13.00 10.48 -11.61
N ALA A 293 -12.43 11.56 -11.07
CA ALA A 293 -11.21 12.16 -11.60
C ALA A 293 -10.01 11.23 -11.47
N THR A 294 -9.92 10.44 -10.39
CA THR A 294 -8.80 9.52 -10.23
C THR A 294 -8.88 8.29 -11.15
N SER A 295 -10.08 7.85 -11.54
CA SER A 295 -10.29 6.60 -12.28
C SER A 295 -10.84 6.78 -13.72
N ALA A 296 -10.86 8.00 -14.25
CA ALA A 296 -11.31 8.29 -15.61
C ALA A 296 -10.26 7.85 -16.64
N ALA A 297 -10.06 6.54 -16.80
CA ALA A 297 -9.05 6.02 -17.71
C ALA A 297 -9.46 6.28 -19.18
N PRO A 298 -8.55 6.78 -20.04
CA PRO A 298 -8.84 6.96 -21.46
C PRO A 298 -9.39 5.70 -22.11
N PHE A 299 -10.32 5.87 -23.06
CA PHE A 299 -11.12 4.81 -23.69
C PHE A 299 -12.12 4.09 -22.79
N TYR A 300 -11.78 3.83 -21.53
CA TYR A 300 -12.71 3.21 -20.59
C TYR A 300 -13.83 4.17 -20.20
N PHE A 301 -13.48 5.38 -19.76
CA PHE A 301 -14.42 6.36 -19.24
C PHE A 301 -14.26 7.74 -19.91
N PRO A 302 -15.31 8.58 -19.91
CA PRO A 302 -15.18 9.99 -20.25
C PRO A 302 -14.37 10.72 -19.18
N PRO A 303 -13.73 11.86 -19.51
CA PRO A 303 -13.00 12.65 -18.53
C PRO A 303 -13.97 13.13 -17.43
N ALA A 304 -13.47 13.22 -16.21
CA ALA A 304 -14.26 13.72 -15.08
C ALA A 304 -14.21 15.24 -15.05
N THR A 305 -15.34 15.88 -14.75
CA THR A 305 -15.41 17.34 -14.61
C THR A 305 -15.48 17.73 -13.13
N VAL A 306 -14.55 18.57 -12.69
CA VAL A 306 -14.57 19.23 -11.37
C VAL A 306 -14.56 20.73 -11.56
N GLY A 307 -15.69 21.38 -11.24
CA GLY A 307 -15.92 22.78 -11.58
C GLY A 307 -15.90 22.98 -13.09
N LYS A 308 -14.93 23.75 -13.61
CA LYS A 308 -14.74 24.00 -15.05
C LYS A 308 -13.54 23.25 -15.65
N THR A 309 -12.94 22.34 -14.88
CA THR A 309 -11.72 21.64 -15.27
C THR A 309 -12.01 20.16 -15.48
N GLU A 310 -11.49 19.62 -16.58
CA GLU A 310 -11.54 18.20 -16.89
C GLU A 310 -10.29 17.46 -16.43
N PHE A 311 -10.50 16.20 -16.07
CA PHE A 311 -9.49 15.33 -15.48
C PHE A 311 -9.55 13.93 -16.07
N TRP A 312 -8.36 13.36 -16.29
CA TRP A 312 -8.13 11.97 -16.63
C TRP A 312 -7.55 11.21 -15.43
N ASP A 313 -7.56 9.88 -15.55
CA ASP A 313 -6.98 8.96 -14.58
C ASP A 313 -5.55 9.37 -14.16
N GLY A 314 -5.30 9.32 -12.86
CA GLY A 314 -4.00 9.65 -12.28
C GLY A 314 -2.87 8.75 -12.75
N ALA A 315 -3.20 7.54 -13.22
CA ALA A 315 -2.24 6.58 -13.73
C ALA A 315 -1.39 7.21 -14.84
N LEU A 316 -2.00 8.05 -15.71
CA LEU A 316 -1.33 8.69 -16.86
C LEU A 316 -0.06 9.47 -16.46
N ALA A 317 0.04 9.90 -15.21
CA ALA A 317 1.27 10.45 -14.65
C ALA A 317 1.91 9.49 -13.64
N ASN A 318 1.13 9.00 -12.67
CA ASN A 318 1.64 8.39 -11.44
C ASN A 318 0.83 7.15 -11.04
N ASN A 319 0.99 6.04 -11.76
CA ASN A 319 0.25 4.81 -11.44
C ASN A 319 0.64 4.20 -10.08
N ASN A 320 1.90 4.32 -9.67
CA ASN A 320 2.36 4.00 -8.32
C ASN A 320 2.63 5.31 -7.57
N PRO A 321 1.77 5.72 -6.60
CA PRO A 321 1.81 7.06 -6.01
C PRO A 321 2.82 7.21 -4.85
N VAL A 322 3.84 6.35 -4.73
CA VAL A 322 4.80 6.38 -3.61
C VAL A 322 5.62 7.66 -3.53
N ASP A 323 6.01 8.23 -4.66
CA ASP A 323 6.76 9.50 -4.68
C ASP A 323 5.84 10.66 -4.28
N GLU A 324 4.60 10.67 -4.75
CA GLU A 324 3.57 11.62 -4.36
C GLU A 324 3.29 11.52 -2.86
N LEU A 325 3.21 10.31 -2.33
CA LEU A 325 3.00 10.03 -0.91
C LEU A 325 4.13 10.58 -0.06
N TRP A 326 5.38 10.40 -0.50
CA TRP A 326 6.56 10.91 0.20
C TRP A 326 6.64 12.44 0.15
N ALA A 327 6.27 13.04 -0.98
CA ALA A 327 6.17 14.48 -1.13
C ALA A 327 5.06 15.06 -0.23
N GLU A 328 3.87 14.45 -0.21
CA GLU A 328 2.77 14.86 0.67
C GLU A 328 3.15 14.69 2.15
N LYS A 329 3.80 13.59 2.54
CA LYS A 329 4.31 13.42 3.92
C LYS A 329 5.19 14.61 4.32
N SER A 330 6.08 15.04 3.42
CA SER A 330 6.98 16.16 3.67
C SER A 330 6.24 17.49 3.74
N LEU A 331 5.17 17.65 2.95
CA LEU A 331 4.31 18.82 3.00
C LEU A 331 3.50 18.86 4.30
N VAL A 332 2.71 17.83 4.58
CA VAL A 332 1.68 17.89 5.64
C VAL A 332 2.27 17.78 7.04
N PHE A 333 3.31 17.00 7.21
CA PHE A 333 3.97 16.84 8.52
C PHE A 333 5.17 17.79 8.68
N SER A 334 5.25 18.85 7.86
CA SER A 334 6.28 19.88 7.96
C SER A 334 6.19 20.67 9.27
N CYS A 335 5.01 20.87 9.87
CA CYS A 335 4.87 21.63 11.12
C CYS A 335 5.41 20.91 12.37
N TRP A 336 5.60 19.60 12.31
CA TRP A 336 6.27 18.82 13.36
C TRP A 336 7.78 19.11 13.44
N THR A 337 8.32 19.89 12.49
CA THR A 337 9.76 20.12 12.30
C THR A 337 10.31 21.42 12.91
N LYS A 338 9.56 22.13 13.77
CA LYS A 338 10.02 23.40 14.39
C LYS A 338 11.11 23.23 15.48
N GLY A 339 11.91 22.18 15.44
CA GLY A 339 13.06 21.99 16.33
C GLY A 339 14.19 21.16 15.68
N PRO A 340 15.46 21.44 15.99
CA PRO A 340 16.63 20.82 15.33
C PRO A 340 16.80 19.31 15.55
N ALA A 341 15.91 18.65 16.32
CA ALA A 341 16.03 17.24 16.71
C ALA A 341 14.81 16.36 16.39
N ASN A 342 13.72 16.87 15.81
CA ASN A 342 12.50 16.08 15.58
C ASN A 342 11.93 16.31 14.18
N LYS A 343 12.44 15.57 13.19
CA LYS A 343 11.59 15.22 12.04
C LYS A 343 10.68 14.09 12.51
N PRO A 344 9.35 14.07 12.28
CA PRO A 344 8.60 12.84 12.40
C PRO A 344 9.13 11.89 11.33
N ALA A 345 10.02 10.98 11.74
CA ALA A 345 10.56 9.99 10.83
C ALA A 345 9.40 9.10 10.38
N ALA A 346 9.33 8.83 9.08
CA ALA A 346 8.47 7.76 8.63
C ALA A 346 9.03 6.46 9.23
N LYS A 347 8.18 5.74 9.96
CA LYS A 347 8.51 4.43 10.51
C LYS A 347 8.42 3.38 9.40
N CYS A 348 7.34 3.45 8.62
CA CYS A 348 6.97 2.42 7.66
C CYS A 348 6.22 3.04 6.47
N VAL A 349 6.58 2.62 5.26
CA VAL A 349 5.83 2.87 4.03
C VAL A 349 5.38 1.53 3.46
N LEU A 350 4.06 1.37 3.33
CA LEU A 350 3.44 0.23 2.64
C LEU A 350 3.01 0.66 1.23
N SER A 351 3.48 -0.03 0.21
CA SER A 351 3.07 0.14 -1.18
C SER A 351 2.44 -1.15 -1.70
N LEU A 352 1.21 -1.04 -2.19
CA LEU A 352 0.42 -2.17 -2.66
C LEU A 352 0.20 -2.07 -4.17
N GLY A 353 0.72 -3.06 -4.89
CA GLY A 353 0.46 -3.22 -6.31
C GLY A 353 -0.84 -3.98 -6.59
N THR A 354 -1.30 -3.90 -7.83
CA THR A 354 -2.50 -4.59 -8.32
C THR A 354 -2.16 -5.87 -9.11
N GLY A 355 -1.04 -6.51 -8.81
CA GLY A 355 -0.54 -7.70 -9.51
C GLY A 355 0.40 -7.38 -10.67
N ARG A 356 1.41 -8.23 -10.86
CA ARG A 356 2.40 -8.14 -11.95
C ARG A 356 2.22 -9.29 -12.95
N VAL A 357 2.04 -8.94 -14.23
CA VAL A 357 1.99 -9.92 -15.31
C VAL A 357 3.40 -10.08 -15.88
N ASP A 358 3.86 -11.32 -16.02
CA ASP A 358 5.12 -11.64 -16.71
C ASP A 358 5.11 -11.02 -18.13
N PRO A 359 6.12 -10.19 -18.50
CA PRO A 359 6.20 -9.60 -19.82
C PRO A 359 6.09 -10.60 -20.97
N SER A 360 6.59 -11.82 -20.80
CA SER A 360 6.50 -12.89 -21.81
C SER A 360 5.08 -13.41 -22.04
N ARG A 361 4.18 -13.20 -21.05
CA ARG A 361 2.78 -13.62 -21.07
C ARG A 361 1.81 -12.48 -21.39
N LYS A 362 2.29 -11.23 -21.43
CA LYS A 362 1.46 -10.09 -21.81
C LYS A 362 0.91 -10.29 -23.21
N LYS A 363 -0.41 -10.27 -23.34
CA LYS A 363 -1.04 -10.34 -24.65
C LYS A 363 -0.79 -9.00 -25.34
N ARG A 364 -0.46 -9.01 -26.64
CA ARG A 364 -0.44 -7.76 -27.42
C ARG A 364 -1.82 -7.12 -27.31
N SER A 365 -1.87 -5.90 -26.80
CA SER A 365 -3.10 -5.12 -26.79
C SER A 365 -3.55 -4.97 -28.24
N TRP A 366 -4.72 -5.53 -28.58
CA TRP A 366 -5.28 -5.42 -29.95
C TRP A 366 -5.50 -3.95 -30.33
N ILE A 367 -5.66 -3.09 -29.33
CA ILE A 367 -5.82 -1.64 -29.43
C ILE A 367 -4.53 -0.96 -29.89
N ALA A 368 -3.36 -1.52 -29.52
CA ALA A 368 -2.05 -1.02 -29.94
C ALA A 368 -1.72 -1.35 -31.41
N SER A 369 -2.47 -2.26 -32.04
CA SER A 369 -2.26 -2.67 -33.44
C SER A 369 -2.80 -1.68 -34.47
N HIS A 370 -3.58 -0.67 -34.07
CA HIS A 370 -4.18 0.31 -34.99
C HIS A 370 -3.47 1.68 -34.92
N PRO A 371 -3.02 2.27 -36.05
CA PRO A 371 -2.24 3.52 -36.05
C PRO A 371 -2.94 4.69 -35.34
N ALA A 372 -4.26 4.81 -35.48
CA ALA A 372 -5.06 5.88 -34.87
C ALA A 372 -5.22 5.76 -33.33
N ILE A 373 -5.02 4.57 -32.76
CA ILE A 373 -5.26 4.29 -31.34
C ILE A 373 -3.93 3.99 -30.61
N SER A 374 -2.87 3.68 -31.38
CA SER A 374 -1.52 3.40 -30.90
C SER A 374 -0.95 4.44 -29.93
N LYS A 375 -1.24 5.74 -30.12
CA LYS A 375 -0.78 6.82 -29.22
C LYS A 375 -1.43 6.76 -27.83
N GLY A 376 -2.74 6.49 -27.75
CA GLY A 376 -3.43 6.35 -26.47
C GLY A 376 -3.13 5.01 -25.79
N ALA A 377 -2.94 3.95 -26.58
CA ALA A 377 -2.45 2.67 -26.09
C ALA A 377 -1.01 2.78 -25.54
N GLN A 378 -0.12 3.54 -26.18
CA GLN A 378 1.22 3.84 -25.66
C GLN A 378 1.19 4.67 -24.36
N LEU A 379 0.25 5.62 -24.23
CA LEU A 379 0.03 6.32 -22.95
C LEU A 379 -0.40 5.34 -21.84
N LEU A 380 -1.30 4.40 -22.15
CA LEU A 380 -1.70 3.33 -21.23
C LEU A 380 -0.58 2.32 -20.94
N GLU A 381 0.33 2.06 -21.88
CA GLU A 381 1.51 1.22 -21.67
C GLU A 381 2.59 1.93 -20.84
N SER A 382 2.68 3.26 -20.89
CA SER A 382 3.60 4.04 -20.02
C SER A 382 3.25 3.94 -18.53
N LEU A 383 2.01 3.52 -18.21
CA LEU A 383 1.54 3.16 -16.86
C LEU A 383 2.27 1.96 -16.25
N THR A 384 3.08 1.25 -17.04
CA THR A 384 3.81 0.05 -16.62
C THR A 384 5.09 0.34 -15.86
N ASN A 385 5.46 1.62 -15.65
CA ASN A 385 6.69 2.00 -14.95
C ASN A 385 6.65 1.82 -13.42
N VAL A 386 5.65 1.09 -12.92
CA VAL A 386 5.39 0.82 -11.50
C VAL A 386 6.62 0.21 -10.80
N GLU A 387 7.30 -0.73 -11.45
CA GLU A 387 8.45 -1.41 -10.86
C GLU A 387 9.71 -0.53 -10.82
N ASN A 388 9.92 0.36 -11.79
CA ASN A 388 11.06 1.29 -11.71
C ASN A 388 10.84 2.34 -10.62
N VAL A 389 9.59 2.83 -10.48
CA VAL A 389 9.20 3.72 -9.39
C VAL A 389 9.44 3.05 -8.04
N HIS A 390 8.95 1.81 -7.88
CA HIS A 390 9.19 1.00 -6.67
C HIS A 390 10.69 0.84 -6.38
N ARG A 391 11.51 0.45 -7.37
CA ARG A 391 12.95 0.24 -7.20
C ARG A 391 13.71 1.50 -6.80
N ARG A 392 13.40 2.63 -7.45
CA ARG A 392 13.95 3.94 -7.07
C ARG A 392 13.56 4.30 -5.64
N PHE A 393 12.29 4.07 -5.28
CA PHE A 393 11.77 4.40 -3.96
C PHE A 393 12.41 3.53 -2.86
N ASP A 394 12.63 2.23 -3.11
CA ASP A 394 13.34 1.35 -2.17
C ASP A 394 14.76 1.84 -1.88
N GLN A 395 15.49 2.30 -2.91
CA GLN A 395 16.82 2.89 -2.72
C GLN A 395 16.77 4.14 -1.83
N LEU A 396 15.78 5.01 -2.03
CA LEU A 396 15.57 6.19 -1.21
C LEU A 396 15.24 5.82 0.25
N MET A 397 14.31 4.89 0.47
CA MET A 397 13.93 4.47 1.84
C MET A 397 15.10 3.82 2.58
N ARG A 398 15.95 3.06 1.88
CA ARG A 398 17.20 2.53 2.44
C ARG A 398 18.16 3.64 2.86
N ALA A 399 18.27 4.71 2.07
CA ALA A 399 19.12 5.86 2.40
C ALA A 399 18.55 6.64 3.60
N GLU A 400 17.23 6.75 3.71
CA GLU A 400 16.53 7.43 4.81
C GLU A 400 16.37 6.57 6.08
N GLY A 401 16.71 5.27 6.02
CA GLY A 401 16.55 4.34 7.14
C GLY A 401 15.10 4.04 7.49
N VAL A 402 14.20 4.08 6.49
CA VAL A 402 12.74 3.87 6.64
C VAL A 402 12.39 2.46 6.16
N TRP A 403 11.51 1.77 6.91
CA TRP A 403 11.00 0.49 6.46
C TRP A 403 10.07 0.67 5.26
N TYR A 404 10.36 -0.05 4.18
CA TYR A 404 9.53 -0.04 2.98
C TYR A 404 9.10 -1.45 2.63
N PHE A 405 7.79 -1.63 2.46
CA PHE A 405 7.19 -2.88 2.04
C PHE A 405 6.48 -2.66 0.71
N ARG A 406 6.88 -3.42 -0.29
CA ARG A 406 6.15 -3.53 -1.56
C ARG A 406 5.57 -4.92 -1.66
N PHE A 407 4.26 -4.99 -1.85
CA PHE A 407 3.60 -6.25 -2.18
C PHE A 407 2.94 -6.11 -3.56
N ASN A 408 3.44 -6.87 -4.53
CA ASN A 408 2.89 -6.91 -5.88
C ASN A 408 2.99 -8.34 -6.44
N PRO A 409 1.97 -9.20 -6.23
CA PRO A 409 2.05 -10.62 -6.53
C PRO A 409 2.14 -10.87 -8.05
N PRO A 410 2.94 -11.86 -8.50
CA PRO A 410 2.86 -12.31 -9.88
C PRO A 410 1.49 -12.94 -10.16
N THR A 411 0.85 -12.51 -11.24
CA THR A 411 -0.39 -13.09 -11.73
C THR A 411 -0.09 -14.13 -12.81
N THR A 412 -0.81 -15.24 -12.78
CA THR A 412 -0.67 -16.34 -13.74
C THR A 412 -1.18 -15.97 -15.12
N GLU A 413 -2.15 -15.06 -15.17
CA GLU A 413 -2.81 -14.59 -16.37
C GLU A 413 -2.71 -13.07 -16.51
N ASP A 414 -2.78 -12.62 -17.76
CA ASP A 414 -2.97 -11.21 -18.11
C ASP A 414 -4.47 -10.87 -18.00
N VAL A 415 -4.85 -10.28 -16.87
CA VAL A 415 -6.23 -9.89 -16.58
C VAL A 415 -6.44 -8.42 -16.94
N ASP A 416 -7.44 -8.16 -17.77
CA ASP A 416 -7.79 -6.80 -18.22
C ASP A 416 -8.28 -5.92 -17.06
N LEU A 417 -8.07 -4.61 -17.18
CA LEU A 417 -8.52 -3.61 -16.20
C LEU A 417 -10.03 -3.62 -15.98
N ALA A 418 -10.82 -4.03 -16.98
CA ALA A 418 -12.27 -4.13 -16.94
C ALA A 418 -12.78 -5.59 -16.95
N GLU A 419 -11.99 -6.55 -16.49
CA GLU A 419 -12.45 -7.94 -16.39
C GLU A 419 -13.54 -8.08 -15.31
N TYR A 420 -14.71 -8.59 -15.68
CA TYR A 420 -15.86 -8.74 -14.77
C TYR A 420 -16.24 -10.20 -14.53
N ARG A 421 -15.64 -11.16 -15.26
CA ARG A 421 -16.00 -12.59 -15.14
C ARG A 421 -15.47 -13.17 -13.84
N GLU A 422 -16.37 -13.76 -13.07
CA GLU A 422 -16.06 -14.29 -11.73
C GLU A 422 -14.94 -15.33 -11.73
N GLU A 423 -14.87 -16.19 -12.75
CA GLU A 423 -13.80 -17.19 -12.89
C GLU A 423 -12.41 -16.54 -12.95
N ARG A 424 -12.26 -15.44 -13.69
CA ARG A 424 -10.99 -14.72 -13.86
C ARG A 424 -10.62 -13.96 -12.58
N LEU A 425 -11.60 -13.39 -11.91
CA LEU A 425 -11.41 -12.75 -10.60
C LEU A 425 -11.02 -13.78 -9.53
N ALA A 426 -11.62 -14.97 -9.54
CA ALA A 426 -11.24 -16.07 -8.66
C ALA A 426 -9.79 -16.55 -8.92
N GLY A 427 -9.35 -16.53 -10.19
CA GLY A 427 -7.95 -16.78 -10.56
C GLY A 427 -6.98 -15.78 -9.92
N LEU A 428 -7.30 -14.48 -9.97
CA LEU A 428 -6.50 -13.45 -9.29
C LEU A 428 -6.46 -13.66 -7.77
N GLU A 429 -7.60 -13.98 -7.16
CA GLU A 429 -7.65 -14.27 -5.72
C GLU A 429 -6.78 -15.47 -5.37
N ALA A 430 -6.81 -16.54 -6.16
CA ALA A 430 -5.98 -17.72 -5.96
C ALA A 430 -4.47 -17.40 -6.08
N ASP A 431 -4.09 -16.49 -6.97
CA ASP A 431 -2.70 -16.04 -7.11
C ASP A 431 -2.24 -15.24 -5.89
N VAL A 432 -3.10 -14.38 -5.34
CA VAL A 432 -2.83 -13.66 -4.07
C VAL A 432 -2.66 -14.65 -2.93
N GLU A 433 -3.56 -15.63 -2.80
CA GLU A 433 -3.47 -16.66 -1.76
C GLU A 433 -2.17 -17.48 -1.87
N ARG A 434 -1.77 -17.83 -3.09
CA ARG A 434 -0.49 -18.53 -3.33
C ARG A 434 0.69 -17.65 -2.95
N TYR A 435 0.65 -16.35 -3.29
CA TYR A 435 1.69 -15.39 -2.96
C TYR A 435 1.83 -15.20 -1.44
N LEU A 436 0.73 -15.01 -0.73
CA LEU A 436 0.71 -14.82 0.73
C LEU A 436 1.15 -16.06 1.50
N LYS A 437 1.10 -17.26 0.90
CA LYS A 437 1.62 -18.51 1.48
C LYS A 437 3.12 -18.71 1.27
N ARG A 438 3.80 -17.86 0.48
CA ARG A 438 5.26 -17.95 0.32
C ARG A 438 5.95 -17.60 1.65
N PRO A 439 6.90 -18.40 2.15
CA PRO A 439 7.46 -18.19 3.49
C PRO A 439 8.07 -16.81 3.73
N HIS A 440 8.82 -16.27 2.77
CA HIS A 440 9.37 -14.92 2.87
C HIS A 440 8.27 -13.84 2.93
N ILE A 441 7.17 -14.01 2.18
CA ILE A 441 6.02 -13.10 2.19
C ILE A 441 5.27 -13.17 3.53
N ILE A 442 5.08 -14.36 4.10
CA ILE A 442 4.47 -14.51 5.43
C ILE A 442 5.25 -13.67 6.45
N VAL A 443 6.58 -13.75 6.44
CA VAL A 443 7.41 -12.96 7.35
C VAL A 443 7.28 -11.47 7.08
N MET A 444 7.35 -11.03 5.81
CA MET A 444 7.17 -9.62 5.45
C MET A 444 5.81 -9.07 5.89
N VAL A 445 4.72 -9.82 5.69
CA VAL A 445 3.37 -9.44 6.12
C VAL A 445 3.30 -9.29 7.64
N ARG A 446 3.86 -10.23 8.40
CA ARG A 446 3.86 -10.17 9.86
C ARG A 446 4.71 -9.04 10.41
N LEU A 447 5.89 -8.80 9.82
CA LEU A 447 6.75 -7.68 10.17
C LEU A 447 6.08 -6.34 9.84
N CYS A 448 5.50 -6.20 8.65
CA CYS A 448 4.72 -5.03 8.26
C CYS A 448 3.58 -4.78 9.26
N ALA A 449 2.81 -5.82 9.60
CA ALA A 449 1.75 -5.73 10.60
C ALA A 449 2.28 -5.25 11.96
N GLN A 450 3.43 -5.73 12.42
CA GLN A 450 4.03 -5.27 13.67
C GLN A 450 4.43 -3.79 13.64
N LEU A 451 4.92 -3.28 12.50
CA LEU A 451 5.28 -1.88 12.35
C LEU A 451 4.06 -0.95 12.25
N LEU A 452 2.91 -1.47 11.78
CA LEU A 452 1.65 -0.73 11.64
C LEU A 452 0.75 -0.77 12.88
N ARG A 453 1.08 -1.60 13.87
CA ARG A 453 0.39 -1.64 15.17
C ARG A 453 0.68 -0.41 15.99
#